data_AF-A0A914WH85-F1
#
_entry.id   AF-A0A914WH85-F1
#
_cell.length_a   1.000
_cell.length_b   1.000
_cell.length_c   1.000
_cell.angle_alpha   90.00
_cell.angle_beta   90.00
_cell.angle_gamma   90.00
#
_symmetry.space_group_name_H-M   'P 1'
#
loop_
_entity.id
_entity.type
_entity.pdbx_description
1 polymer ?
#
loop_
_entity_poly.entity_id
_entity_poly.type
_entity_poly.pdbx_seq_one_letter_code
_entity_poly.pdbx_strand_id
1 'polypeptide(L)'
;MPVLQWLNPDFVKDIFESNTCSTIEEARNYICESYPQQKSFTARTLQIFMHDNEISYKKPLSKEELEEQVRIATTEIGGVAGRKAMQGYLRSKGIQALQKRISNAQKIVGQVYFENRRQDIQHQLNPKPYQATCFGYNLHFDQNEKLVEYGIVFVMAVDGKSAFITRASIMPRKNNITIYDQVFAASVVDFGLWDQTIQDCGREFFLSIFIQDYLKDFRVKPNTERTRPPFRQVTSCKNNRVERVWQEVNARV
;
A
#
# COMPACT_ATOMS: atom_id res chain seq x y z
N MET A 1 1.17 3.73 38.99
CA MET A 1 2.36 4.36 39.60
C MET A 1 3.37 4.65 38.50
N PRO A 2 4.01 5.83 38.42
CA PRO A 2 4.95 6.11 37.35
C PRO A 2 6.21 5.27 37.59
N VAL A 3 6.48 4.33 36.69
CA VAL A 3 7.46 3.24 36.85
C VAL A 3 8.92 3.74 36.86
N LEU A 4 9.17 5.02 36.53
CA LEU A 4 10.48 5.60 36.28
C LEU A 4 10.80 6.87 37.09
N GLN A 5 10.18 7.08 38.25
CA GLN A 5 10.46 8.27 39.09
C GLN A 5 11.92 8.38 39.59
N TRP A 6 12.64 7.26 39.60
CA TRP A 6 14.04 7.19 40.02
C TRP A 6 15.03 7.57 38.91
N LEU A 7 14.58 7.64 37.65
CA LEU A 7 15.43 7.89 36.48
C LEU A 7 15.59 9.40 36.27
N ASN A 8 16.83 9.89 36.22
CA ASN A 8 17.10 11.30 35.96
C ASN A 8 16.89 11.63 34.46
N PRO A 9 16.03 12.61 34.11
CA PRO A 9 15.84 13.08 32.73
C PRO A 9 17.13 13.45 32.01
N ASP A 10 18.08 14.11 32.69
CA ASP A 10 19.33 14.58 32.07
C ASP A 10 20.23 13.41 31.64
N PHE A 11 20.25 12.33 32.43
CA PHE A 11 20.98 11.11 32.09
C PHE A 11 20.43 10.46 30.82
N VAL A 12 19.10 10.41 30.66
CA VAL A 12 18.47 9.87 29.45
C VAL A 12 18.77 10.75 28.24
N LYS A 13 18.80 12.07 28.42
CA LYS A 13 19.17 13.02 27.36
C LYS A 13 20.62 12.84 26.92
N ASP A 14 21.55 12.70 27.86
CA ASP A 14 22.98 12.46 27.58
C ASP A 14 23.21 11.16 26.81
N ILE A 15 22.45 10.09 27.09
CA ILE A 15 22.57 8.82 26.35
C ILE A 15 22.34 9.02 24.84
N PHE A 16 21.38 9.88 24.47
CA PHE A 16 21.07 10.16 23.07
C PHE A 16 21.93 11.27 22.48
N GLU A 17 22.35 12.27 23.26
CA GLU A 17 23.24 13.35 22.79
C GLU A 17 24.69 12.90 22.59
N SER A 18 25.18 11.98 23.43
CA SER A 18 26.52 11.37 23.31
C SER A 18 26.61 10.29 22.22
N ASN A 19 25.50 9.99 21.52
CA ASN A 19 25.41 8.91 20.52
C ASN A 19 25.72 7.51 21.10
N THR A 20 25.61 7.34 22.43
CA THR A 20 25.85 6.06 23.11
C THR A 20 24.79 5.01 22.75
N CYS A 21 23.55 5.44 22.50
CA CYS A 21 22.47 4.58 22.01
C CYS A 21 21.75 5.23 20.84
N SER A 22 21.48 4.46 19.79
CA SER A 22 20.84 4.93 18.55
C SER A 22 19.34 4.62 18.49
N THR A 23 18.90 3.65 19.32
CA THR A 23 17.51 3.22 19.41
C THR A 23 17.00 3.28 20.85
N ILE A 24 15.68 3.37 21.00
CA ILE A 24 15.01 3.35 22.32
C ILE A 24 15.23 1.99 23.01
N GLU A 25 15.32 0.91 22.24
CA GLU A 25 15.58 -0.43 22.76
C GLU A 25 17.00 -0.57 23.32
N GLU A 26 17.99 -0.02 22.61
CA GLU A 26 19.38 0.08 23.10
C GLU A 26 19.46 0.91 24.38
N ALA A 27 18.83 2.10 24.39
CA ALA A 27 18.80 2.96 25.57
C ALA A 27 18.14 2.25 26.76
N ARG A 28 17.05 1.51 26.53
CA ARG A 28 16.38 0.70 27.55
C ARG A 28 17.30 -0.38 28.12
N ASN A 29 18.01 -1.12 27.25
CA ASN A 29 18.95 -2.15 27.68
C ASN A 29 20.09 -1.54 28.52
N TYR A 30 20.68 -0.45 28.03
CA TYR A 30 21.75 0.28 28.69
C TYR A 30 21.35 0.80 30.09
N ILE A 31 20.13 1.34 30.22
CA ILE A 31 19.59 1.79 31.50
C ILE A 31 19.34 0.60 32.44
N CYS A 32 18.84 -0.53 31.94
CA CYS A 32 18.63 -1.73 32.76
C CYS A 32 19.96 -2.33 33.25
N GLU A 33 21.01 -2.31 32.43
CA GLU A 33 22.36 -2.75 32.79
C GLU A 33 23.01 -1.81 33.81
N SER A 34 22.80 -0.49 33.67
CA SER A 34 23.35 0.52 34.59
C SER A 34 22.66 0.53 35.95
N TYR A 35 21.39 0.09 36.03
CA TYR A 35 20.61 0.06 37.26
C TYR A 35 19.97 -1.33 37.52
N PRO A 36 20.78 -2.36 37.82
CA PRO A 36 20.30 -3.74 37.96
C PRO A 36 19.40 -3.97 39.18
N GLN A 37 19.42 -3.05 40.16
CA GLN A 37 18.56 -3.15 41.36
C GLN A 37 17.12 -2.66 41.13
N GLN A 38 16.85 -2.02 39.99
CA GLN A 38 15.52 -1.50 39.67
C GLN A 38 14.69 -2.51 38.89
N LYS A 39 13.37 -2.39 38.98
CA LYS A 39 12.46 -3.24 38.19
C LYS A 39 12.66 -2.97 36.71
N SER A 40 12.74 -4.04 35.92
CA SER A 40 12.79 -3.94 34.47
C SER A 40 11.53 -3.24 33.94
N PHE A 41 11.72 -2.43 32.90
CA PHE A 41 10.66 -1.68 32.26
C PHE A 41 10.72 -1.87 30.74
N THR A 42 9.60 -1.60 30.09
CA THR A 42 9.45 -1.76 28.63
C THR A 42 9.92 -0.51 27.90
N ALA A 43 10.30 -0.64 26.62
CA ALA A 43 10.58 0.50 25.75
C ALA A 43 9.41 1.49 25.68
N ARG A 44 8.16 1.01 25.82
CA ARG A 44 6.97 1.86 25.88
C ARG A 44 6.95 2.73 27.13
N THR A 45 7.36 2.19 28.27
CA THR A 45 7.46 2.93 29.53
C THR A 45 8.52 4.02 29.43
N LEU A 46 9.66 3.73 28.79
CA LEU A 46 10.71 4.71 28.51
C LEU A 46 10.21 5.83 27.57
N GLN A 47 9.46 5.47 26.52
CA GLN A 47 8.86 6.46 25.61
C GLN A 47 7.92 7.43 26.33
N ILE A 48 7.09 6.93 27.25
CA ILE A 48 6.17 7.77 28.04
C ILE A 48 6.99 8.72 28.92
N PHE A 49 8.00 8.21 29.63
CA PHE A 49 8.89 9.04 30.43
C PHE A 49 9.60 10.12 29.61
N MET A 50 10.11 9.76 28.43
CA MET A 50 10.76 10.71 27.52
C MET A 50 9.78 11.78 27.03
N HIS A 51 8.55 11.39 26.71
CA HIS A 51 7.50 12.33 26.31
C HIS A 51 7.15 13.31 27.45
N ASP A 52 6.99 12.80 28.67
CA ASP A 52 6.62 13.60 29.85
C ASP A 52 7.74 14.58 30.28
N ASN A 53 8.98 14.29 29.89
CA ASN A 53 10.16 15.13 30.18
C ASN A 53 10.72 15.86 28.93
N GLU A 54 9.95 15.91 27.84
CA GLU A 54 10.32 16.60 26.59
C GLU A 54 11.66 16.14 25.95
N ILE A 55 12.04 14.87 26.14
CA ILE A 55 13.28 14.29 25.62
C ILE A 55 13.02 13.64 24.26
N SER A 56 13.73 14.09 23.22
CA SER A 56 13.67 13.48 21.88
C SER A 56 14.92 12.63 21.59
N TYR A 57 14.73 11.36 21.26
CA TYR A 57 15.81 10.41 20.93
C TYR A 57 16.53 10.70 19.60
N LYS A 58 15.98 11.60 18.78
CA LYS A 58 16.61 12.10 17.56
C LYS A 58 16.45 13.61 17.54
N LYS A 59 17.55 14.35 17.44
CA LYS A 59 17.46 15.75 17.02
C LYS A 59 16.84 15.74 15.62
N PRO A 60 15.64 16.29 15.42
CA PRO A 60 15.13 16.45 14.07
C PRO A 60 16.13 17.35 13.34
N LEU A 61 16.63 16.91 12.18
CA LEU A 61 17.44 17.74 11.28
C LEU A 61 16.78 19.11 11.20
N SER A 62 17.55 20.21 11.29
CA SER A 62 16.94 21.54 11.23
C SER A 62 16.26 21.75 9.88
N LYS A 63 15.40 22.77 9.78
CA LYS A 63 14.69 23.03 8.52
C LYS A 63 15.70 23.44 7.44
N GLU A 64 16.65 24.27 7.84
CA GLU A 64 17.72 24.84 7.02
C GLU A 64 18.68 23.73 6.55
N GLU A 65 19.09 22.83 7.46
CA GLU A 65 19.92 21.68 7.12
C GLU A 65 19.22 20.74 6.14
N LEU A 66 17.92 20.49 6.33
CA LEU A 66 17.16 19.61 5.44
C LEU A 66 17.03 20.22 4.04
N GLU A 67 16.83 21.53 3.95
CA GLU A 67 16.78 22.25 2.67
C GLU A 67 18.12 22.19 1.94
N GLU A 68 19.23 22.35 2.65
CA GLU A 68 20.57 22.22 2.05
C GLU A 68 20.83 20.78 1.55
N GLN A 69 20.50 19.77 2.35
CA GLN A 69 20.67 18.37 1.95
C GLN A 69 19.78 18.00 0.76
N VAL A 70 18.55 18.52 0.70
CA VAL A 70 17.67 18.35 -0.45
C VAL A 70 18.22 19.08 -1.68
N ARG A 71 18.88 20.23 -1.52
CA ARG A 71 19.54 20.95 -2.62
C ARG A 71 20.68 20.16 -3.22
N ILE A 72 21.60 19.69 -2.37
CA ILE A 72 22.73 18.83 -2.78
C ILE A 72 22.19 17.59 -3.51
N ALA A 73 21.25 16.89 -2.90
CA ALA A 73 20.65 15.71 -3.50
C ALA A 73 19.97 16.00 -4.84
N THR A 74 19.28 17.14 -4.98
CA THR A 74 18.64 17.53 -6.25
C THR A 74 19.65 17.80 -7.36
N THR A 75 20.82 18.35 -7.02
CA THR A 75 21.93 18.53 -7.97
C THR A 75 22.54 17.19 -8.40
N GLU A 76 22.64 16.23 -7.48
CA GLU A 76 23.24 14.90 -7.75
C GLU A 76 22.31 13.97 -8.54
N ILE A 77 21.03 13.86 -8.14
CA ILE A 77 20.06 12.91 -8.73
C ILE A 77 19.16 13.56 -9.80
N GLY A 78 19.23 14.87 -9.95
CA GLY A 78 18.43 15.66 -10.86
C GLY A 78 17.02 15.98 -10.35
N GLY A 79 16.38 16.96 -11.01
CA GLY A 79 15.05 17.48 -10.68
C GLY A 79 13.87 16.53 -10.93
N VAL A 80 14.09 15.26 -11.26
CA VAL A 80 13.01 14.28 -11.51
C VAL A 80 12.60 13.56 -10.22
N ALA A 81 13.48 13.50 -9.22
CA ALA A 81 13.22 12.75 -7.99
C ALA A 81 12.15 13.41 -7.11
N GLY A 82 10.98 12.77 -7.02
CA GLY A 82 9.94 13.14 -6.06
C GLY A 82 10.27 12.75 -4.61
N ARG A 83 9.40 13.15 -3.67
CA ARG A 83 9.61 12.98 -2.21
C ARG A 83 9.99 11.56 -1.76
N LYS A 84 9.49 10.51 -2.43
CA LYS A 84 9.79 9.11 -2.11
C LYS A 84 11.21 8.71 -2.52
N ALA A 85 11.59 9.04 -3.76
CA ALA A 85 12.95 8.80 -4.26
C ALA A 85 13.97 9.60 -3.44
N MET A 86 13.66 10.88 -3.17
CA MET A 86 14.48 11.75 -2.34
C MET A 86 14.64 11.21 -0.91
N GLN A 87 13.58 10.67 -0.30
CA GLN A 87 13.67 10.01 1.00
C GLN A 87 14.58 8.78 0.98
N GLY A 88 14.50 7.96 -0.07
CA GLY A 88 15.37 6.81 -0.25
C GLY A 88 16.84 7.22 -0.38
N TYR A 89 17.10 8.26 -1.19
CA TYR A 89 18.43 8.79 -1.38
C TYR A 89 19.02 9.36 -0.07
N LEU A 90 18.30 10.26 0.60
CA LEU A 90 18.73 10.80 1.89
C LEU A 90 18.99 9.68 2.91
N ARG A 91 18.14 8.63 2.93
CA ARG A 91 18.34 7.48 3.79
C ARG A 91 19.63 6.71 3.46
N SER A 92 20.00 6.57 2.18
CA SER A 92 21.28 5.96 1.79
C SER A 92 22.50 6.79 2.22
N LYS A 93 22.34 8.11 2.41
CA LYS A 93 23.35 9.02 2.98
C LYS A 93 23.28 9.12 4.52
N GLY A 94 22.47 8.28 5.17
CA GLY A 94 22.29 8.26 6.62
C GLY A 94 21.31 9.32 7.16
N ILE A 95 20.70 10.14 6.29
CA ILE A 95 19.82 11.23 6.68
C ILE A 95 18.37 10.72 6.74
N GLN A 96 17.78 10.78 7.93
CA GLN A 96 16.37 10.41 8.13
C GLN A 96 15.48 11.65 8.14
N ALA A 97 14.58 11.74 7.16
CA ALA A 97 13.58 12.80 7.09
C ALA A 97 12.21 12.25 6.67
N LEU A 98 11.15 12.89 7.19
CA LEU A 98 9.77 12.58 6.84
C LEU A 98 9.45 13.05 5.42
N GLN A 99 8.69 12.26 4.66
CA GLN A 99 8.28 12.62 3.29
C GLN A 99 7.58 13.99 3.21
N LYS A 100 6.80 14.36 4.23
CA LYS A 100 6.12 15.67 4.31
C LYS A 100 7.14 16.81 4.41
N ARG A 101 8.18 16.65 5.23
CA ARG A 101 9.26 17.64 5.39
C ARG A 101 10.09 17.76 4.11
N ILE A 102 10.46 16.64 3.51
CA ILE A 102 11.16 16.60 2.22
C ILE A 102 10.32 17.28 1.13
N SER A 103 9.02 17.01 1.07
CA SER A 103 8.13 17.65 0.10
C SER A 103 8.05 19.17 0.27
N ASN A 104 8.11 19.67 1.51
CA ASN A 104 8.14 21.11 1.77
C ASN A 104 9.49 21.72 1.39
N ALA A 105 10.59 21.06 1.73
CA ALA A 105 11.94 21.49 1.32
C ALA A 105 12.05 21.52 -0.22
N GLN A 106 11.54 20.51 -0.93
CA GLN A 106 11.54 20.47 -2.40
C GLN A 106 10.72 21.60 -3.05
N LYS A 107 9.65 22.09 -2.39
CA LYS A 107 8.89 23.26 -2.88
C LYS A 107 9.72 24.53 -2.85
N ILE A 108 10.59 24.67 -1.84
CA ILE A 108 11.42 25.85 -1.61
C ILE A 108 12.68 25.78 -2.50
N VAL A 109 13.38 24.66 -2.47
CA VAL A 109 14.68 24.47 -3.11
C VAL A 109 14.58 24.36 -4.64
N GLY A 110 13.50 23.78 -5.15
CA GLY A 110 13.35 23.45 -6.57
C GLY A 110 11.93 23.60 -7.05
N GLN A 111 11.38 24.81 -6.93
CA GLN A 111 9.99 25.12 -7.27
C GLN A 111 9.64 24.70 -8.70
N VAL A 112 10.49 25.02 -9.68
CA VAL A 112 10.29 24.66 -11.10
C VAL A 112 10.16 23.14 -11.26
N TYR A 113 11.06 22.36 -10.67
CA TYR A 113 11.01 20.90 -10.73
C TYR A 113 9.80 20.33 -9.99
N PHE A 114 9.40 20.95 -8.89
CA PHE A 114 8.21 20.58 -8.15
C PHE A 114 6.93 20.82 -8.97
N GLU A 115 6.82 21.97 -9.63
CA GLU A 115 5.70 22.32 -10.49
C GLU A 115 5.65 21.44 -11.73
N ASN A 116 6.79 21.20 -12.39
CA ASN A 116 6.89 20.28 -13.52
C ASN A 116 6.38 18.88 -13.14
N ARG A 117 6.80 18.32 -12.00
CA ARG A 117 6.29 17.02 -11.52
C ARG A 117 4.81 17.05 -11.13
N ARG A 118 4.27 18.20 -10.73
CA ARG A 118 2.84 18.36 -10.42
C ARG A 118 2.00 18.41 -11.70
N GLN A 119 2.55 19.00 -12.76
CA GLN A 119 1.92 19.10 -14.08
C GLN A 119 2.19 17.87 -14.96
N ASP A 120 3.21 17.07 -14.62
CA ASP A 120 3.54 15.85 -15.34
C ASP A 120 2.46 14.77 -15.14
N ILE A 121 1.69 14.59 -16.21
CA ILE A 121 0.66 13.56 -16.35
C ILE A 121 1.25 12.20 -16.72
N GLN A 122 2.53 12.05 -17.07
CA GLN A 122 3.12 10.72 -17.34
C GLN A 122 3.06 9.80 -16.13
N HIS A 123 3.17 10.33 -14.91
CA HIS A 123 2.98 9.55 -13.69
C HIS A 123 1.49 9.23 -13.39
N GLN A 124 0.55 9.94 -14.03
CA GLN A 124 -0.89 9.64 -14.00
C GLN A 124 -1.31 8.68 -15.11
N LEU A 125 -0.51 8.56 -16.17
CA LEU A 125 -0.67 7.51 -17.16
C LEU A 125 -0.29 6.18 -16.51
N ASN A 126 -1.24 5.24 -16.55
CA ASN A 126 -1.03 3.89 -16.07
C ASN A 126 0.25 3.34 -16.74
N PRO A 127 1.34 3.04 -16.00
CA PRO A 127 2.66 2.76 -16.60
C PRO A 127 2.69 1.57 -17.57
N LYS A 128 1.60 0.79 -17.61
CA LYS A 128 1.31 -0.18 -18.67
C LYS A 128 -0.10 0.10 -19.21
N PRO A 129 -0.26 0.29 -20.53
CA PRO A 129 -1.58 0.33 -21.14
C PRO A 129 -2.33 -0.95 -20.78
N TYR A 130 -3.53 -0.81 -20.22
CA TYR A 130 -4.39 -1.96 -20.00
C TYR A 130 -4.74 -2.58 -21.36
N GLN A 131 -4.47 -3.86 -21.54
CA GLN A 131 -4.71 -4.57 -22.80
C GLN A 131 -5.72 -5.69 -22.62
N ALA A 132 -6.82 -5.57 -23.38
CA ALA A 132 -7.75 -6.66 -23.65
C ALA A 132 -8.06 -6.67 -25.14
N THR A 133 -7.85 -7.82 -25.80
CA THR A 133 -7.95 -7.94 -27.27
C THR A 133 -9.39 -8.11 -27.72
N CYS A 134 -10.12 -9.04 -27.08
CA CYS A 134 -11.51 -9.38 -27.39
C CYS A 134 -12.36 -9.51 -26.11
N PHE A 135 -13.68 -9.68 -26.30
CA PHE A 135 -14.56 -10.16 -25.24
C PHE A 135 -14.10 -11.56 -24.80
N GLY A 136 -14.24 -11.92 -23.52
CA GLY A 136 -13.75 -13.19 -23.00
C GLY A 136 -12.29 -13.16 -22.56
N TYR A 137 -11.56 -12.07 -22.85
CA TYR A 137 -10.11 -12.02 -22.66
C TYR A 137 -9.70 -11.84 -21.19
N ASN A 138 -10.35 -10.91 -20.47
CA ASN A 138 -10.16 -10.73 -19.03
C ASN A 138 -11.53 -10.67 -18.36
N LEU A 139 -11.73 -11.43 -17.29
CA LEU A 139 -12.88 -11.26 -16.41
C LEU A 139 -12.43 -10.63 -15.10
N HIS A 140 -12.94 -9.44 -14.80
CA HIS A 140 -12.64 -8.74 -13.56
C HIS A 140 -13.69 -9.07 -12.50
N PHE A 141 -13.28 -9.68 -11.39
CA PHE A 141 -14.13 -9.89 -10.21
C PHE A 141 -13.78 -8.90 -9.13
N ASP A 142 -14.81 -8.38 -8.47
CA ASP A 142 -14.61 -7.67 -7.21
C ASP A 142 -15.87 -7.70 -6.36
N GLN A 143 -15.69 -7.40 -5.08
CA GLN A 143 -16.72 -7.40 -4.07
C GLN A 143 -16.78 -6.04 -3.36
N ASN A 144 -17.98 -5.55 -3.14
CA ASN A 144 -18.27 -4.29 -2.50
C ASN A 144 -19.08 -4.52 -1.21
N GLU A 145 -18.55 -3.98 -0.11
CA GLU A 145 -19.08 -4.11 1.25
C GLU A 145 -19.68 -2.82 1.80
N LYS A 146 -19.88 -1.79 0.98
CA LYS A 146 -20.40 -0.50 1.49
C LYS A 146 -21.76 -0.62 2.18
N LEU A 147 -22.55 -1.64 1.85
CA LEU A 147 -23.85 -1.93 2.45
C LEU A 147 -23.80 -3.08 3.48
N VAL A 148 -22.62 -3.46 3.97
CA VAL A 148 -22.48 -4.59 4.90
C VAL A 148 -23.24 -4.36 6.21
N GLU A 149 -23.40 -3.10 6.63
CA GLU A 149 -24.21 -2.71 7.81
C GLU A 149 -25.70 -3.07 7.64
N TYR A 150 -26.19 -3.11 6.40
CA TYR A 150 -27.54 -3.55 6.05
C TYR A 150 -27.61 -5.05 5.74
N GLY A 151 -26.51 -5.78 5.97
CA GLY A 151 -26.39 -7.20 5.62
C GLY A 151 -26.37 -7.42 4.11
N ILE A 152 -25.78 -6.50 3.34
CA ILE A 152 -25.70 -6.59 1.88
C ILE A 152 -24.23 -6.53 1.46
N VAL A 153 -23.79 -7.58 0.78
CA VAL A 153 -22.50 -7.66 0.10
C VAL A 153 -22.79 -7.85 -1.39
N PHE A 154 -22.25 -6.95 -2.21
CA PHE A 154 -22.45 -6.98 -3.67
C PHE A 154 -21.17 -7.52 -4.32
N VAL A 155 -21.26 -8.59 -5.10
CA VAL A 155 -20.21 -9.06 -5.99
C VAL A 155 -20.56 -8.84 -7.47
N MET A 156 -19.57 -8.50 -8.29
CA MET A 156 -19.77 -8.30 -9.72
C MET A 156 -18.60 -8.86 -10.55
N ALA A 157 -18.92 -9.31 -11.76
CA ALA A 157 -17.95 -9.71 -12.76
C ALA A 157 -18.14 -8.91 -14.06
N VAL A 158 -17.05 -8.31 -14.53
CA VAL A 158 -17.04 -7.37 -15.66
C VAL A 158 -16.05 -7.83 -16.73
N ASP A 159 -16.49 -7.88 -17.99
CA ASP A 159 -15.59 -8.16 -19.11
C ASP A 159 -14.61 -7.01 -19.31
N GLY A 160 -13.35 -7.38 -19.43
CA GLY A 160 -12.24 -6.46 -19.49
C GLY A 160 -12.19 -5.62 -20.76
N LYS A 161 -12.74 -6.06 -21.90
CA LYS A 161 -12.69 -5.31 -23.16
C LYS A 161 -13.88 -4.39 -23.34
N SER A 162 -15.08 -4.94 -23.22
CA SER A 162 -16.36 -4.27 -23.44
C SER A 162 -16.84 -3.47 -22.23
N ALA A 163 -16.32 -3.73 -21.02
CA ALA A 163 -16.89 -3.27 -19.77
C ALA A 163 -18.34 -3.75 -19.52
N PHE A 164 -18.77 -4.80 -20.25
CA PHE A 164 -20.05 -5.44 -20.04
C PHE A 164 -20.07 -6.16 -18.68
N ILE A 165 -21.10 -5.90 -17.89
CA ILE A 165 -21.34 -6.59 -16.63
C ILE A 165 -21.88 -7.98 -16.97
N THR A 166 -21.03 -8.99 -16.85
CA THR A 166 -21.38 -10.38 -17.19
C THR A 166 -22.32 -10.99 -16.16
N ARG A 167 -22.03 -10.77 -14.88
CA ARG A 167 -22.80 -11.26 -13.74
C ARG A 167 -22.68 -10.30 -12.56
N ALA A 168 -23.74 -10.29 -11.75
CA ALA A 168 -23.85 -9.52 -10.52
C ALA A 168 -24.64 -10.37 -9.52
N SER A 169 -24.24 -10.38 -8.27
CA SER A 169 -24.96 -11.08 -7.20
C SER A 169 -24.87 -10.30 -5.89
N ILE A 170 -25.89 -10.48 -5.06
CA ILE A 170 -25.97 -9.93 -3.71
C ILE A 170 -26.03 -11.10 -2.73
N MET A 171 -25.29 -10.99 -1.63
CA MET A 171 -25.27 -11.99 -0.58
C MET A 171 -25.25 -11.34 0.81
N PRO A 172 -25.77 -12.01 1.84
CA PRO A 172 -25.79 -11.46 3.19
C PRO A 172 -24.40 -11.37 3.84
N ARG A 173 -23.50 -12.28 3.45
CA ARG A 173 -22.13 -12.36 3.93
C ARG A 173 -21.25 -12.96 2.84
N LYS A 174 -19.97 -12.56 2.83
CA LYS A 174 -18.94 -13.13 1.95
C LYS A 174 -19.01 -14.65 1.93
N ASN A 175 -19.27 -15.22 0.76
CA ASN A 175 -19.35 -16.66 0.57
C ASN A 175 -18.73 -17.08 -0.77
N ASN A 176 -17.64 -17.84 -0.68
CA ASN A 176 -16.90 -18.34 -1.83
C ASN A 176 -17.77 -19.19 -2.76
N ILE A 177 -18.69 -19.98 -2.21
CA ILE A 177 -19.57 -20.86 -2.99
C ILE A 177 -20.56 -20.02 -3.77
N THR A 178 -21.15 -19.00 -3.15
CA THR A 178 -22.09 -18.09 -3.82
C THR A 178 -21.41 -17.30 -4.92
N ILE A 179 -20.20 -16.78 -4.67
CA ILE A 179 -19.40 -16.07 -5.69
C ILE A 179 -19.07 -17.01 -6.85
N TYR A 180 -18.65 -18.24 -6.56
CA TYR A 180 -18.37 -19.23 -7.58
C TYR A 180 -19.62 -19.55 -8.41
N ASP A 181 -20.70 -19.98 -7.77
CA ASP A 181 -21.92 -20.46 -8.42
C ASP A 181 -22.62 -19.34 -9.22
N GLN A 182 -22.94 -18.23 -8.56
CA GLN A 182 -23.79 -17.19 -9.13
C GLN A 182 -23.04 -16.18 -10.00
N VAL A 183 -21.71 -16.12 -9.90
CA VAL A 183 -20.90 -15.14 -10.64
C VAL A 183 -19.95 -15.83 -11.60
N PHE A 184 -19.01 -16.64 -11.12
CA PHE A 184 -17.98 -17.23 -11.99
C PHE A 184 -18.57 -18.33 -12.89
N ALA A 185 -19.15 -19.39 -12.31
CA ALA A 185 -19.70 -20.52 -13.02
C ALA A 185 -20.86 -20.08 -13.93
N ALA A 186 -21.79 -19.27 -13.42
CA ALA A 186 -22.85 -18.68 -14.21
C ALA A 186 -22.35 -17.81 -15.38
N SER A 187 -21.20 -17.14 -15.24
CA SER A 187 -20.57 -16.40 -16.34
C SER A 187 -19.94 -17.34 -17.37
N VAL A 188 -19.28 -18.42 -16.91
CA VAL A 188 -18.70 -19.43 -17.80
C VAL A 188 -19.76 -20.18 -18.60
N VAL A 189 -20.92 -20.47 -18.00
CA VAL A 189 -22.03 -21.15 -18.68
C VAL A 189 -22.61 -20.29 -19.81
N ASP A 190 -22.79 -18.99 -19.59
CA ASP A 190 -23.41 -18.09 -20.58
C ASP A 190 -22.42 -17.63 -21.66
N PHE A 191 -21.16 -17.39 -21.29
CA PHE A 191 -20.19 -16.69 -22.14
C PHE A 191 -18.96 -17.53 -22.51
N GLY A 192 -18.85 -18.75 -21.98
CA GLY A 192 -17.70 -19.63 -22.17
C GLY A 192 -16.54 -19.34 -21.21
N LEU A 193 -15.46 -20.11 -21.36
CA LEU A 193 -14.26 -19.96 -20.53
C LEU A 193 -13.54 -18.65 -20.80
N TRP A 194 -13.09 -17.99 -19.73
CA TRP A 194 -12.33 -16.75 -19.78
C TRP A 194 -10.84 -17.04 -19.95
N ASP A 195 -10.12 -16.25 -20.75
CA ASP A 195 -8.68 -16.41 -20.93
C ASP A 195 -7.89 -16.08 -19.65
N GLN A 196 -8.34 -15.09 -18.88
CA GLN A 196 -7.77 -14.77 -17.58
C GLN A 196 -8.82 -14.16 -16.64
N THR A 197 -8.83 -14.57 -15.38
CA THR A 197 -9.56 -13.85 -14.33
C THR A 197 -8.64 -12.87 -13.61
N ILE A 198 -9.16 -11.69 -13.26
CA ILE A 198 -8.44 -10.65 -12.54
C ILE A 198 -9.25 -10.28 -11.31
N GLN A 199 -8.62 -10.37 -10.15
CA GLN A 199 -9.26 -10.11 -8.87
C GLN A 199 -8.23 -9.70 -7.83
N ASP A 200 -8.71 -9.29 -6.66
CA ASP A 200 -7.85 -8.99 -5.53
C ASP A 200 -7.36 -10.26 -4.82
N CYS A 201 -6.41 -10.08 -3.90
CA CYS A 201 -5.84 -11.17 -3.10
C CYS A 201 -6.80 -11.72 -2.01
N GLY A 202 -8.09 -11.44 -2.11
CA GLY A 202 -9.12 -11.88 -1.17
C GLY A 202 -9.31 -13.40 -1.16
N ARG A 203 -9.65 -13.96 0.00
CA ARG A 203 -9.91 -15.40 0.18
C ARG A 203 -11.25 -15.83 -0.42
N GLU A 204 -12.14 -14.87 -0.61
CA GLU A 204 -13.47 -15.04 -1.17
C GLU A 204 -13.48 -15.56 -2.61
N PHE A 205 -12.38 -15.36 -3.35
CA PHE A 205 -12.24 -15.79 -4.74
C PHE A 205 -11.51 -17.12 -4.92
N PHE A 206 -11.06 -17.78 -3.85
CA PHE A 206 -10.21 -18.97 -3.94
C PHE A 206 -10.82 -20.10 -4.77
N LEU A 207 -12.14 -20.33 -4.63
CA LEU A 207 -12.82 -21.37 -5.40
C LEU A 207 -12.86 -21.04 -6.89
N SER A 208 -13.23 -19.82 -7.25
CA SER A 208 -13.23 -19.36 -8.65
C SER A 208 -11.84 -19.43 -9.27
N ILE A 209 -10.80 -19.05 -8.51
CA ILE A 209 -9.39 -19.16 -8.91
C ILE A 209 -9.00 -20.61 -9.18
N PHE A 210 -9.30 -21.50 -8.24
CA PHE A 210 -8.98 -22.91 -8.34
C PHE A 210 -9.63 -23.53 -9.57
N ILE A 211 -10.92 -23.30 -9.78
CA ILE A 211 -11.64 -23.85 -10.95
C ILE A 211 -11.12 -23.25 -12.26
N GLN A 212 -10.81 -21.95 -12.29
CA GLN A 212 -10.22 -21.31 -13.48
C GLN A 212 -8.84 -21.89 -13.84
N ASP A 213 -8.02 -22.22 -12.85
CA ASP A 213 -6.74 -22.92 -13.06
C ASP A 213 -6.95 -24.37 -13.50
N TYR A 214 -7.92 -25.07 -12.91
CA TYR A 214 -8.28 -26.43 -13.30
C TYR A 214 -8.78 -26.52 -14.74
N LEU A 215 -9.54 -25.51 -15.20
CA LEU A 215 -10.12 -25.47 -16.54
C LEU A 215 -9.20 -24.86 -17.61
N LYS A 216 -7.97 -24.45 -17.26
CA LYS A 216 -7.08 -23.71 -18.17
C LYS A 216 -6.73 -24.48 -19.45
N ASP A 217 -6.62 -25.80 -19.36
CA ASP A 217 -6.24 -26.66 -20.47
C ASP A 217 -7.38 -26.88 -21.48
N PHE A 218 -8.62 -26.55 -21.10
CA PHE A 218 -9.80 -26.61 -21.96
C PHE A 218 -10.01 -25.33 -22.78
N ARG A 219 -9.14 -24.33 -22.65
CA ARG A 219 -9.22 -23.11 -23.47
C ARG A 219 -8.79 -23.40 -24.90
N VAL A 220 -9.73 -23.29 -25.82
CA VAL A 220 -9.47 -23.47 -27.26
C VAL A 220 -9.02 -22.15 -27.86
N LYS A 221 -7.70 -21.97 -28.06
CA LYS A 221 -7.17 -21.01 -29.04
C LYS A 221 -6.09 -21.65 -29.92
N PRO A 222 -6.28 -21.66 -31.26
CA PRO A 222 -5.19 -21.81 -32.21
C PRO A 222 -4.46 -20.47 -32.31
N ASN A 223 -3.13 -20.50 -32.23
CA ASN A 223 -2.21 -19.35 -32.25
C ASN A 223 -2.13 -18.47 -30.98
N THR A 224 -0.98 -18.66 -30.32
CA THR A 224 -0.09 -17.70 -29.63
C THR A 224 -0.16 -17.39 -28.13
N GLU A 225 -1.12 -17.86 -27.32
CA GLU A 225 -1.10 -17.50 -25.87
C GLU A 225 -1.48 -18.61 -24.87
N ARG A 226 -1.06 -19.87 -25.08
CA ARG A 226 -1.10 -20.91 -24.00
C ARG A 226 -0.17 -20.60 -22.81
N THR A 227 0.56 -19.50 -22.85
CA THR A 227 1.51 -19.06 -21.80
C THR A 227 0.90 -18.09 -20.79
N ARG A 228 -0.33 -17.60 -21.01
CA ARG A 228 -0.92 -16.62 -20.09
C ARG A 228 -1.41 -17.32 -18.81
N PRO A 229 -1.09 -16.79 -17.61
CA PRO A 229 -1.57 -17.39 -16.38
C PRO A 229 -3.11 -17.32 -16.31
N PRO A 230 -3.77 -18.36 -15.80
CA PRO A 230 -5.21 -18.50 -15.82
C PRO A 230 -5.96 -17.46 -15.00
N PHE A 231 -5.26 -16.88 -14.01
CA PHE A 231 -5.73 -15.81 -13.18
C PHE A 231 -4.58 -14.85 -12.87
N ARG A 232 -4.91 -13.65 -12.41
CA ARG A 232 -3.97 -12.67 -11.90
C ARG A 232 -4.57 -12.01 -10.66
N GLN A 233 -3.90 -12.18 -9.53
CA GLN A 233 -4.22 -11.43 -8.34
C GLN A 233 -3.49 -10.09 -8.35
N VAL A 234 -4.24 -9.03 -8.13
CA VAL A 234 -3.73 -7.66 -8.11
C VAL A 234 -4.08 -7.00 -6.77
N THR A 235 -3.46 -5.86 -6.49
CA THR A 235 -3.91 -4.97 -5.40
C THR A 235 -5.20 -4.27 -5.83
N SER A 236 -6.12 -3.97 -4.91
CA SER A 236 -7.39 -3.26 -5.19
C SER A 236 -7.25 -2.09 -6.18
N CYS A 237 -6.25 -1.24 -5.97
CA CYS A 237 -5.95 -0.08 -6.84
C CYS A 237 -5.53 -0.44 -8.29
N LYS A 238 -5.50 -1.72 -8.67
CA LYS A 238 -5.12 -2.21 -10.00
C LYS A 238 -6.23 -3.01 -10.66
N ASN A 239 -7.34 -3.29 -9.98
CA ASN A 239 -8.52 -3.93 -10.57
C ASN A 239 -9.44 -2.91 -11.27
N ASN A 240 -8.85 -2.05 -12.10
CA ASN A 240 -9.44 -0.78 -12.50
C ASN A 240 -10.76 -0.88 -13.29
N ARG A 241 -11.07 -2.04 -13.90
CA ARG A 241 -12.28 -2.17 -14.73
C ARG A 241 -13.52 -2.27 -13.87
N VAL A 242 -13.52 -3.15 -12.88
CA VAL A 242 -14.64 -3.31 -11.95
C VAL A 242 -14.71 -2.16 -10.94
N GLU A 243 -13.56 -1.64 -10.49
CA GLU A 243 -13.50 -0.47 -9.58
C GLU A 243 -14.15 0.78 -10.18
N ARG A 244 -14.04 1.00 -11.49
CA ARG A 244 -14.75 2.10 -12.18
C ARG A 244 -16.26 1.90 -12.19
N VAL A 245 -16.72 0.66 -12.32
CA VAL A 245 -18.16 0.34 -12.23
C VAL A 245 -18.67 0.55 -10.81
N TRP A 246 -17.86 0.26 -9.80
CA TRP A 246 -18.24 0.54 -8.41
C TRP A 246 -18.46 2.02 -8.12
N GLN A 247 -17.74 2.93 -8.78
CA GLN A 247 -18.02 4.37 -8.62
C GLN A 247 -19.45 4.71 -9.04
N GLU A 248 -19.93 4.14 -10.16
CA GLU A 248 -21.30 4.34 -10.66
C GLU A 248 -22.35 3.67 -9.77
N VAL A 249 -22.10 2.43 -9.33
CA VAL A 249 -23.02 1.70 -8.43
C VAL A 249 -23.17 2.45 -7.11
N ASN A 250 -22.04 2.85 -6.51
CA ASN A 250 -22.02 3.53 -5.22
C ASN A 250 -22.60 4.95 -5.26
N ALA A 251 -22.69 5.58 -6.43
CA ALA A 251 -23.34 6.88 -6.56
C ALA A 251 -24.88 6.78 -6.52
N ARG A 252 -25.42 5.57 -6.67
CA ARG A 252 -26.87 5.30 -6.76
C ARG A 252 -27.43 4.58 -5.53
N VAL A 253 -26.56 4.31 -4.56
CA VAL A 253 -26.81 3.59 -3.31
C VAL A 253 -26.51 4.55 -2.17
#